data_AF-A0A2N0QRM7-F1
#
_entry.id   AF-A0A2N0QRM7-F1
#
_cell.length_a   1.000
_cell.length_b   1.000
_cell.length_c   1.000
_cell.angle_alpha   90.00
_cell.angle_beta   90.00
_cell.angle_gamma   90.00
#
_symmetry.space_group_name_H-M   'P 1'
#
loop_
_entity.id
_entity.type
_entity.pdbx_description
1 polymer ?
#
loop_
_entity_poly.entity_id
_entity_poly.type
_entity_poly.pdbx_seq_one_letter_code
_entity_poly.pdbx_strand_id
1 'polypeptide(L)'
;MFDSVDEDTMNGNHSVQNIVTYKFKDFDEVIPVAKRLVSFDIPSSLYKYDNIYYVAVDFTDVEEKSKRQNIKAILNEFLTSSKMTIYRLQEYGEEIMQDRCFETVIQYFD
;
A
#
# COMPACT_ATOMS: atom_id res chain seq x y z
N MET A 1 16.70 10.74 33.04
CA MET A 1 15.73 9.80 32.44
C MET A 1 15.36 10.41 31.11
N PHE A 2 15.92 9.85 30.03
CA PHE A 2 15.84 10.40 28.69
C PHE A 2 14.41 10.20 28.18
N ASP A 3 13.69 11.29 27.97
CA ASP A 3 12.41 11.26 27.26
C ASP A 3 12.75 11.19 25.77
N SER A 4 12.21 10.17 25.11
CA SER A 4 12.50 9.80 23.73
C SER A 4 12.22 10.96 22.80
N VAL A 5 13.26 11.33 22.04
CA VAL A 5 13.20 12.20 20.87
C VAL A 5 12.13 11.65 19.92
N ASP A 6 11.03 12.38 19.75
CA ASP A 6 10.18 12.25 18.58
C ASP A 6 11.02 12.68 17.37
N GLU A 7 11.58 11.72 16.64
CA GLU A 7 12.28 11.92 15.37
C GLU A 7 11.29 12.17 14.21
N ASP A 8 10.40 13.14 14.37
CA ASP A 8 9.56 13.65 13.27
C ASP A 8 9.87 15.13 13.04
N THR A 9 11.15 15.44 12.79
CA THR A 9 11.53 16.73 12.21
C THR A 9 12.52 16.53 11.07
N MET A 10 11.98 16.39 9.85
CA MET A 10 12.66 16.87 8.65
C MET A 10 11.69 17.64 7.75
N ASN A 11 12.06 18.90 7.51
CA ASN A 11 11.40 19.90 6.66
C ASN A 11 11.65 19.65 5.18
N GLY A 12 10.63 19.85 4.35
CA GLY A 12 10.71 20.04 2.90
C GLY A 12 9.31 20.09 2.30
N ASN A 13 9.00 21.09 1.46
CA ASN A 13 7.71 21.27 0.77
C ASN A 13 7.43 20.13 -0.24
N HIS A 14 7.15 18.95 0.26
CA HIS A 14 6.46 17.88 -0.43
C HIS A 14 5.26 17.54 0.46
N SER A 15 4.06 17.48 -0.11
CA SER A 15 2.95 16.79 0.53
C SER A 15 3.47 15.45 1.05
N VAL A 16 3.47 15.25 2.37
CA VAL A 16 4.05 14.05 2.98
C VAL A 16 3.28 12.84 2.44
N GLN A 17 3.88 12.10 1.52
CA GLN A 17 3.27 10.91 0.96
C GLN A 17 3.15 9.85 2.06
N ASN A 18 1.93 9.39 2.31
CA ASN A 18 1.64 8.37 3.30
C ASN A 18 1.38 7.03 2.60
N ILE A 19 2.42 6.48 1.98
CA ILE A 19 2.33 5.21 1.25
C ILE A 19 2.81 4.07 2.15
N VAL A 20 1.97 3.03 2.26
CA VAL A 20 2.30 1.81 3.00
C VAL A 20 2.35 0.65 2.01
N THR A 21 3.37 -0.19 2.12
CA THR A 21 3.53 -1.36 1.26
C THR A 21 3.20 -2.65 2.00
N TYR A 22 2.57 -3.57 1.27
CA TYR A 22 2.22 -4.90 1.73
C TYR A 22 2.75 -5.92 0.74
N LYS A 23 3.25 -7.05 1.23
CA LYS A 23 3.84 -8.11 0.42
C LYS A 23 3.06 -9.40 0.53
N PHE A 24 3.08 -10.15 -0.56
CA PHE A 24 2.42 -11.44 -0.71
C PHE A 24 3.10 -12.27 -1.81
N LYS A 25 2.89 -13.58 -1.82
CA LYS A 25 3.62 -14.48 -2.73
C LYS A 25 2.76 -14.95 -3.88
N ASP A 26 1.49 -15.23 -3.60
CA ASP A 26 0.54 -15.68 -4.60
C ASP A 26 -0.40 -14.54 -4.98
N PHE A 27 -0.60 -14.35 -6.28
CA PHE A 27 -1.49 -13.30 -6.77
C PHE A 27 -2.92 -13.48 -6.25
N ASP A 28 -3.35 -14.71 -5.99
CA ASP A 28 -4.69 -14.99 -5.47
C ASP A 28 -4.94 -14.34 -4.10
N GLU A 29 -3.88 -13.99 -3.34
CA GLU A 29 -3.99 -13.31 -2.04
C GLU A 29 -4.52 -11.86 -2.17
N VAL A 30 -4.32 -11.19 -3.30
CA VAL A 30 -4.76 -9.78 -3.49
C VAL A 30 -6.19 -9.66 -4.03
N ILE A 31 -6.73 -10.70 -4.66
CA ILE A 31 -8.10 -10.72 -5.20
C ILE A 31 -9.16 -10.40 -4.11
N PRO A 32 -9.20 -11.09 -2.95
CA PRO A 32 -10.18 -10.78 -1.91
C PRO A 32 -9.98 -9.39 -1.30
N VAL A 33 -8.74 -8.88 -1.29
CA VAL A 33 -8.42 -7.52 -0.84
C VAL A 33 -9.03 -6.50 -1.78
N ALA A 34 -8.80 -6.65 -3.08
CA ALA A 34 -9.35 -5.76 -4.10
C ALA A 34 -10.89 -5.69 -4.03
N LYS A 35 -11.56 -6.85 -3.86
CA LYS A 35 -13.02 -6.93 -3.74
C LYS A 35 -13.57 -6.10 -2.58
N ARG A 36 -12.86 -6.09 -1.45
CA ARG A 36 -13.28 -5.35 -0.24
C ARG A 36 -12.87 -3.88 -0.27
N LEU A 37 -11.79 -3.54 -0.98
CA LEU A 37 -11.21 -2.19 -0.95
C LEU A 37 -11.57 -1.31 -2.15
N VAL A 38 -12.04 -1.88 -3.27
CA VAL A 38 -12.39 -1.11 -4.47
C VAL A 38 -13.43 -0.01 -4.18
N SER A 39 -14.36 -0.23 -3.26
CA SER A 39 -15.35 0.78 -2.86
C SER A 39 -14.78 1.95 -2.05
N PHE A 40 -13.55 1.83 -1.55
CA PHE A 40 -12.87 2.89 -0.81
C PHE A 40 -12.18 3.90 -1.74
N ASP A 41 -12.06 3.58 -3.04
CA ASP A 41 -11.41 4.40 -4.09
C ASP A 41 -10.02 4.89 -3.62
N ILE A 42 -9.24 3.97 -3.04
CA ILE A 42 -7.93 4.28 -2.49
C ILE A 42 -6.84 4.02 -3.54
N PRO A 43 -5.99 5.01 -3.88
CA PRO A 43 -4.95 4.82 -4.88
C PRO A 43 -4.01 3.68 -4.48
N SER A 44 -3.74 2.81 -5.43
CA SER A 44 -2.94 1.62 -5.19
C SER A 44 -2.18 1.17 -6.43
N SER A 45 -0.94 0.71 -6.24
CA SER A 45 -0.09 0.21 -7.33
C SER A 45 0.49 -1.14 -6.97
N LEU A 46 0.61 -2.03 -7.96
CA LEU A 46 1.15 -3.38 -7.81
C LEU A 46 2.52 -3.48 -8.47
N TYR A 47 3.47 -4.02 -7.73
CA TYR A 47 4.84 -4.27 -8.18
C TYR A 47 5.22 -5.72 -7.93
N LYS A 48 6.25 -6.18 -8.62
CA LYS A 48 6.94 -7.44 -8.36
C LYS A 48 8.43 -7.18 -8.23
N TYR A 49 9.01 -7.71 -7.16
CA TYR A 49 10.45 -7.61 -6.89
C TYR A 49 10.91 -8.89 -6.21
N ASP A 50 11.99 -9.50 -6.71
CA ASP A 50 12.57 -10.74 -6.16
C ASP A 50 11.52 -11.87 -5.96
N ASN A 51 10.70 -12.10 -7.00
CA ASN A 51 9.61 -13.09 -6.99
C ASN A 51 8.55 -12.90 -5.89
N ILE A 52 8.45 -11.71 -5.30
CA ILE A 52 7.43 -11.34 -4.32
C ILE A 52 6.61 -10.19 -4.90
N TYR A 53 5.29 -10.24 -4.72
CA TYR A 53 4.40 -9.15 -5.07
C TYR A 53 4.32 -8.13 -3.94
N TYR A 54 4.20 -6.86 -4.32
CA TYR A 54 4.04 -5.74 -3.41
C TYR A 54 2.89 -4.85 -3.88
N VAL A 55 1.89 -4.66 -3.03
CA VAL A 55 0.89 -3.60 -3.25
C VAL A 55 1.29 -2.39 -2.39
N ALA A 56 1.43 -1.24 -3.04
CA ALA A 56 1.62 0.05 -2.41
C ALA A 56 0.27 0.76 -2.35
N VAL A 57 -0.15 1.17 -1.16
CA VAL A 57 -1.44 1.82 -0.92
C VAL A 57 -1.19 3.23 -0.41
N ASP A 58 -1.77 4.22 -1.08
CA ASP A 58 -1.61 5.63 -0.74
C ASP A 58 -2.71 6.11 0.21
N PHE A 59 -2.32 6.47 1.43
CA PHE A 59 -3.21 7.00 2.45
C PHE A 59 -3.10 8.53 2.60
N THR A 60 -2.41 9.23 1.69
CA THR A 60 -2.13 10.68 1.79
C THR A 60 -3.43 11.48 1.96
N ASP A 61 -4.44 11.18 1.14
CA ASP A 61 -5.72 11.90 1.15
C ASP A 61 -6.79 11.24 2.05
N VAL A 62 -6.41 10.22 2.83
CA VAL A 62 -7.34 9.54 3.74
C VAL A 62 -7.27 10.18 5.12
N GLU A 63 -8.03 11.26 5.34
CA GLU A 63 -7.99 12.05 6.58
C GLU A 63 -8.53 11.29 7.81
N GLU A 64 -9.58 10.48 7.64
CA GLU A 64 -10.25 9.82 8.75
C GLU A 64 -9.43 8.63 9.29
N LYS A 65 -9.02 8.72 10.57
CA LYS A 65 -8.21 7.68 11.23
C LYS A 65 -8.90 6.31 11.25
N SER A 66 -10.20 6.26 11.53
CA SER A 66 -11.00 5.02 11.51
C SER A 66 -11.02 4.39 10.12
N LYS A 67 -11.26 5.18 9.07
CA LYS A 67 -11.18 4.70 7.67
C LYS A 67 -9.79 4.11 7.37
N ARG A 68 -8.71 4.81 7.72
CA ARG A 68 -7.34 4.28 7.56
C ARG A 68 -7.14 2.96 8.30
N GLN A 69 -7.57 2.88 9.56
CA GLN A 69 -7.43 1.66 10.37
C GLN A 69 -8.24 0.49 9.79
N ASN A 70 -9.45 0.73 9.30
CA ASN A 70 -10.29 -0.29 8.67
C ASN A 70 -9.63 -0.86 7.40
N ILE A 71 -9.13 0.01 6.52
CA ILE A 71 -8.41 -0.42 5.31
C ILE A 71 -7.17 -1.23 5.68
N LYS A 72 -6.37 -0.74 6.64
CA LYS A 72 -5.17 -1.46 7.13
C LYS A 72 -5.52 -2.82 7.73
N ALA A 73 -6.65 -2.95 8.43
CA ALA A 73 -7.10 -4.21 8.99
C ALA A 73 -7.45 -5.22 7.88
N ILE A 74 -8.18 -4.78 6.84
CA ILE A 74 -8.51 -5.63 5.68
C ILE A 74 -7.23 -6.08 4.96
N LEU A 75 -6.26 -5.18 4.72
CA LEU A 75 -4.99 -5.53 4.10
C LEU A 75 -4.22 -6.59 4.91
N ASN A 76 -4.16 -6.43 6.24
CA ASN A 76 -3.43 -7.35 7.12
C ASN A 76 -4.12 -8.72 7.33
N GLU A 77 -5.36 -8.90 6.90
CA GLU A 77 -6.05 -10.20 6.93
C GLU A 77 -5.47 -11.16 5.87
N PHE A 78 -5.00 -10.62 4.75
CA PHE A 78 -4.52 -11.41 3.61
C PHE A 78 -3.03 -11.18 3.30
N LEU A 79 -2.52 -9.96 3.54
CA LEU A 79 -1.19 -9.54 3.12
C LEU A 79 -0.31 -9.20 4.33
N THR A 80 1.00 -9.30 4.16
CA THR A 80 1.96 -8.96 5.21
C THR A 80 2.48 -7.55 5.05
N SER A 81 2.37 -6.70 6.07
CA SER A 81 3.01 -5.37 6.05
C SER A 81 4.51 -5.45 5.79
N SER A 82 5.03 -4.53 4.98
CA SER A 82 6.41 -4.52 4.52
C SER A 82 7.11 -3.22 4.89
N LYS A 83 8.43 -3.31 5.12
CA LYS A 83 9.31 -2.14 5.25
C LYS A 83 9.86 -1.64 3.91
N MET A 84 9.45 -2.29 2.81
CA MET A 84 9.86 -1.89 1.46
C MET A 84 9.29 -0.50 1.14
N THR A 85 10.12 0.42 0.67
CA THR A 85 9.65 1.75 0.26
C THR A 85 9.10 1.71 -1.15
N ILE A 86 8.15 2.59 -1.46
CA ILE A 86 7.65 2.77 -2.82
C ILE A 86 8.77 3.16 -3.78
N TYR A 87 9.69 4.04 -3.37
CA TYR A 87 10.83 4.46 -4.18
C TYR A 87 11.70 3.29 -4.65
N ARG A 88 11.94 2.31 -3.76
CA ARG A 88 12.74 1.13 -4.13
C ARG A 88 12.01 0.22 -5.11
N LEU A 89 10.68 0.11 -4.99
CA LEU A 89 9.86 -0.65 -5.94
C LEU A 89 9.78 0.04 -7.30
N GLN A 90 9.68 1.37 -7.33
CA GLN A 90 9.67 2.14 -8.57
C GLN A 90 11.02 2.10 -9.29
N GLU A 91 12.12 2.05 -8.55
CA GLU A 91 13.48 2.05 -9.12
C GLU A 91 13.95 0.66 -9.55
N TYR A 92 13.63 -0.38 -8.78
CA TYR A 92 14.19 -1.73 -8.99
C TYR A 92 13.13 -2.82 -9.20
N GLY A 93 11.86 -2.53 -8.95
CA GLY A 93 10.76 -3.47 -9.14
C GLY A 93 10.19 -3.40 -10.55
N GLU A 94 9.47 -4.46 -10.93
CA GLU A 94 8.61 -4.48 -12.10
C GLU A 94 7.24 -3.91 -11.69
N GLU A 95 6.83 -2.80 -12.29
CA GLU A 95 5.47 -2.28 -12.14
C GLU A 95 4.49 -3.12 -12.97
N ILE A 96 3.45 -3.66 -12.33
CA ILE A 96 2.42 -4.48 -12.97
C ILE A 96 1.14 -3.68 -13.17
N MET A 97 0.74 -2.87 -12.17
CA MET A 97 -0.45 -2.02 -12.23
C MET A 97 -0.15 -0.67 -11.57
N GLN A 98 -0.40 0.41 -12.30
CA GLN A 98 -0.14 1.77 -11.84
C GLN A 98 -1.45 2.44 -11.38
N ASP A 99 -1.43 3.00 -10.18
CA ASP A 99 -2.41 3.90 -9.54
C ASP A 99 -3.85 3.37 -9.36
N ARG A 100 -4.21 2.25 -9.99
CA ARG A 100 -5.55 1.64 -9.96
C ARG A 100 -5.48 0.11 -9.82
N CYS A 101 -4.62 -0.37 -8.92
CA CYS A 101 -4.40 -1.80 -8.71
C CYS A 101 -5.71 -2.53 -8.36
N PHE A 102 -6.46 -2.08 -7.34
CA PHE A 102 -7.66 -2.79 -6.90
C PHE A 102 -8.76 -2.82 -7.97
N GLU A 103 -8.96 -1.72 -8.69
CA GLU A 103 -9.93 -1.65 -9.79
C GLU A 103 -9.53 -2.57 -10.94
N THR A 104 -8.24 -2.58 -11.29
CA THR A 104 -7.71 -3.44 -12.35
C THR A 104 -7.86 -4.91 -11.99
N VAL A 105 -7.58 -5.29 -10.74
CA VAL A 105 -7.80 -6.68 -10.27
C VAL A 105 -9.26 -7.07 -10.45
N ILE A 106 -10.22 -6.22 -10.05
CA ILE A 106 -11.66 -6.51 -10.19
C ILE A 106 -12.11 -6.57 -11.65
N GLN A 107 -11.49 -5.78 -12.53
CA GLN A 107 -11.81 -5.81 -13.95
C GLN A 107 -11.44 -7.13 -14.63
N TYR A 108 -10.35 -7.78 -14.19
CA TYR A 108 -9.81 -8.97 -14.86
C TYR A 108 -10.04 -10.28 -14.08
N PHE A 109 -10.35 -10.22 -12.78
CA PHE A 109 -10.46 -11.38 -11.90
C PHE A 109 -11.75 -11.30 -11.06
N ASP A 110 -12.61 -12.31 -11.24
CA ASP A 110 -13.96 -12.40 -10.64
C ASP A 110 -14.03 -13.15 -9.30
#